data_AF-A0A3S2A2E9-F1
#
_entry.id   AF-A0A3S2A2E9-F1
#
_cell.length_a   1.000
_cell.length_b   1.000
_cell.length_c   1.000
_cell.angle_alpha   90.00
_cell.angle_beta   90.00
_cell.angle_gamma   90.00
#
_symmetry.space_group_name_H-M   'P 1'
#
loop_
_entity.id
_entity.type
_entity.pdbx_description
1 polymer ?
#
loop_
_entity_poly.entity_id
_entity_poly.type
_entity_poly.pdbx_seq_one_letter_code
_entity_poly.pdbx_strand_id
1 'polypeptide(L)'
;MSQSASPLTPVRFDAEADAKLSALRRTKFLAAAALALCVLVFALAKSFEHIHAWLGFVAAFAEAATIGGLADWYAVVALFRRPLGLPIPHTAIIPENQNRIADNLGRFIEVNFLAPEPVREKLAEVDFSALVADWLADTERAAGLSRFIVRLVPQTLAAIEQSGLRGFVTSRMLEQIEKVPLAPLAAELLSALT
;
A
#
# COMPACT_ATOMS: atom_id res chain seq x y z
N MET A 1 18.66 -41.36 7.11
CA MET A 1 17.30 -40.76 7.07
C MET A 1 17.43 -39.35 6.53
N SER A 2 17.51 -39.20 5.20
CA SER A 2 17.52 -37.88 4.55
C SER A 2 16.09 -37.47 4.24
N GLN A 3 15.57 -36.48 4.95
CA GLN A 3 14.29 -35.84 4.65
C GLN A 3 14.51 -34.87 3.48
N SER A 4 13.89 -35.16 2.35
CA SER A 4 13.75 -34.26 1.21
C SER A 4 12.86 -33.09 1.61
N ALA A 5 13.37 -31.86 1.55
CA ALA A 5 12.57 -30.66 1.73
C ALA A 5 11.43 -30.63 0.68
N SER A 6 10.18 -30.50 1.13
CA SER A 6 9.04 -30.27 0.24
C SER A 6 9.21 -28.91 -0.46
N PRO A 7 9.13 -28.84 -1.80
CA PRO A 7 9.22 -27.57 -2.51
C PRO A 7 7.98 -26.73 -2.21
N LEU A 8 8.20 -25.51 -1.71
CA LEU A 8 7.17 -24.49 -1.50
C LEU A 8 6.42 -24.24 -2.81
N THR A 9 5.11 -24.42 -2.80
CA THR A 9 4.22 -24.37 -3.97
C THR A 9 4.06 -22.91 -4.47
N PRO A 10 4.60 -22.51 -5.64
CA PRO A 10 4.45 -21.13 -6.16
C PRO A 10 3.14 -20.90 -6.94
N VAL A 11 2.28 -21.92 -7.03
CA VAL A 11 1.33 -22.11 -8.14
C VAL A 11 0.15 -21.12 -8.21
N ARG A 12 -0.15 -20.36 -7.15
CA ARG A 12 -1.38 -19.53 -7.10
C ARG A 12 -1.25 -18.16 -7.76
N PHE A 13 -0.09 -17.51 -7.65
CA PHE A 13 0.14 -16.20 -8.27
C PHE A 13 0.35 -16.31 -9.78
N ASP A 14 1.04 -17.35 -10.22
CA ASP A 14 1.32 -17.59 -11.63
C ASP A 14 0.04 -17.94 -12.41
N ALA A 15 -0.83 -18.78 -11.83
CA ALA A 15 -2.11 -19.14 -12.43
C ALA A 15 -3.06 -17.94 -12.61
N GLU A 16 -3.12 -17.02 -11.65
CA GLU A 16 -3.94 -15.82 -11.76
C GLU A 16 -3.35 -14.80 -12.75
N ALA A 17 -2.02 -14.68 -12.79
CA ALA A 17 -1.33 -13.84 -13.77
C ALA A 17 -1.56 -14.36 -15.20
N ASP A 18 -1.45 -15.67 -15.42
CA ASP A 18 -1.70 -16.30 -16.72
C ASP A 18 -3.15 -16.14 -17.18
N ALA A 19 -4.11 -16.29 -16.25
CA ALA A 19 -5.52 -16.03 -16.52
C ALA A 19 -5.74 -14.56 -16.95
N LYS A 20 -5.14 -13.59 -16.25
CA LYS A 20 -5.21 -12.16 -16.62
C LYS A 20 -4.56 -11.89 -17.98
N LEU A 21 -3.39 -12.46 -18.26
CA LEU A 21 -2.70 -12.29 -19.53
C LEU A 21 -3.52 -12.84 -20.70
N SER A 22 -4.15 -14.00 -20.54
CA SER A 22 -5.01 -14.58 -21.58
C SER A 22 -6.25 -13.71 -21.84
N ALA A 23 -6.88 -13.18 -20.80
CA ALA A 23 -7.99 -12.24 -20.92
C ALA A 23 -7.57 -10.95 -21.66
N LEU A 24 -6.42 -10.37 -21.32
CA LEU A 24 -5.89 -9.18 -22.00
C LEU A 24 -5.60 -9.44 -23.47
N ARG A 25 -5.01 -10.60 -23.82
CA ARG A 25 -4.75 -10.98 -25.22
C ARG A 25 -6.06 -11.10 -26.01
N ARG A 26 -7.09 -11.70 -25.41
CA ARG A 26 -8.42 -11.81 -26.03
C ARG A 26 -9.05 -10.45 -26.29
N THR A 27 -9.04 -9.55 -25.30
CA THR A 27 -9.60 -8.20 -25.47
C THR A 27 -8.84 -7.39 -26.51
N LYS A 28 -7.49 -7.45 -26.51
CA LYS A 28 -6.68 -6.81 -27.55
C LYS A 28 -6.97 -7.34 -28.94
N PHE A 29 -7.11 -8.67 -29.07
CA PHE A 29 -7.47 -9.28 -30.34
C PHE A 29 -8.86 -8.84 -30.81
N LEU A 30 -9.85 -8.82 -29.92
CA LEU A 30 -11.21 -8.35 -30.25
C LEU A 30 -11.21 -6.88 -30.68
N ALA A 31 -10.51 -6.01 -29.95
CA ALA A 31 -10.39 -4.60 -30.30
C ALA A 31 -9.70 -4.40 -31.67
N ALA A 32 -8.59 -5.13 -31.91
CA ALA A 32 -7.89 -5.09 -33.20
C ALA A 32 -8.74 -5.65 -34.34
N ALA A 33 -9.48 -6.74 -34.11
CA ALA A 33 -10.39 -7.32 -35.10
C ALA A 33 -11.56 -6.39 -35.41
N ALA A 34 -12.12 -5.72 -34.40
CA ALA A 34 -13.17 -4.72 -34.59
C ALA A 34 -12.67 -3.51 -35.41
N LEU A 35 -11.46 -3.02 -35.13
CA LEU A 35 -10.84 -1.96 -35.92
C LEU A 35 -10.58 -2.41 -37.36
N ALA A 36 -10.02 -3.60 -37.55
CA ALA A 36 -9.78 -4.18 -38.88
C ALA A 36 -11.09 -4.37 -39.67
N LEU A 37 -12.17 -4.77 -39.00
CA LEU A 37 -13.50 -4.86 -39.60
C LEU A 37 -14.00 -3.48 -40.05
N CYS A 38 -13.84 -2.44 -39.24
CA CYS A 38 -14.22 -1.07 -39.63
C CYS A 38 -13.46 -0.60 -40.88
N VAL A 39 -12.15 -0.85 -40.94
CA VAL A 39 -11.31 -0.55 -42.11
C VAL A 39 -11.79 -1.31 -43.35
N LEU A 40 -12.11 -2.61 -43.19
CA LEU A 40 -12.61 -3.44 -44.28
C LEU A 40 -13.97 -2.96 -44.79
N VAL A 41 -14.90 -2.65 -43.88
CA VAL A 41 -16.22 -2.10 -44.21
C VAL A 41 -16.08 -0.75 -44.91
N PHE A 42 -15.19 0.12 -44.43
CA PHE A 42 -14.90 1.40 -45.07
C PHE A 42 -14.39 1.21 -46.51
N ALA A 43 -13.39 0.34 -46.72
CA ALA A 43 -12.82 0.09 -48.03
C ALA A 43 -13.82 -0.52 -49.02
N LEU A 44 -14.64 -1.49 -48.56
CA LEU A 44 -15.68 -2.10 -49.37
C LEU A 44 -16.80 -1.11 -49.70
N ALA A 45 -17.31 -0.38 -48.71
CA ALA A 45 -18.37 0.60 -48.91
C ALA A 45 -17.92 1.70 -49.88
N LYS A 46 -16.68 2.18 -49.78
CA LYS A 46 -16.10 3.15 -50.73
C LYS A 46 -15.94 2.59 -52.14
N SER A 47 -15.51 1.34 -52.29
CA SER A 47 -15.33 0.73 -53.62
C SER A 47 -16.65 0.55 -54.38
N PHE A 48 -17.74 0.22 -53.67
CA PHE A 48 -19.06 -0.01 -54.25
C PHE A 48 -19.98 1.23 -54.26
N GLU A 49 -19.50 2.37 -53.76
CA GLU A 49 -20.23 3.65 -53.69
C GLU A 49 -20.74 4.09 -55.06
N HIS A 50 -19.99 3.81 -56.13
CA HIS A 50 -20.38 4.11 -57.52
C HIS A 50 -21.62 3.35 -58.00
N ILE A 51 -21.94 2.21 -57.40
CA ILE A 51 -23.07 1.36 -57.80
C ILE A 51 -24.29 1.60 -56.89
N HIS A 52 -24.06 1.89 -55.60
CA HIS A 52 -25.14 2.10 -54.63
C HIS A 52 -24.89 3.33 -53.76
N ALA A 53 -25.64 4.41 -54.00
CA ALA A 53 -25.47 5.69 -53.30
C ALA A 53 -25.65 5.61 -51.76
N TRP A 54 -26.42 4.64 -51.25
CA TRP A 54 -26.61 4.47 -49.80
C TRP A 54 -25.33 3.98 -49.08
N LEU A 55 -24.38 3.38 -49.81
CA LEU A 55 -23.10 2.95 -49.25
C LEU A 55 -22.22 4.12 -48.83
N GLY A 56 -22.45 5.33 -49.36
CA GLY A 56 -21.77 6.54 -48.91
C GLY A 56 -21.98 6.83 -47.42
N PHE A 57 -23.18 6.58 -46.89
CA PHE A 57 -23.46 6.74 -45.45
C PHE A 57 -22.71 5.69 -44.60
N VAL A 58 -22.65 4.45 -45.08
CA VAL A 58 -21.92 3.36 -44.41
C VAL A 58 -20.41 3.64 -44.43
N ALA A 59 -19.90 4.13 -45.56
CA ALA A 59 -18.51 4.54 -45.69
C ALA A 59 -18.16 5.66 -44.72
N ALA A 60 -18.97 6.73 -44.65
CA ALA A 60 -18.73 7.84 -43.73
C ALA A 60 -18.74 7.38 -42.25
N PHE A 61 -19.66 6.49 -41.88
CA PHE A 61 -19.70 5.93 -40.52
C PHE A 61 -18.46 5.06 -40.23
N ALA A 62 -18.08 4.19 -41.16
CA ALA A 62 -16.92 3.33 -41.01
C ALA A 62 -15.60 4.12 -41.01
N GLU A 63 -15.52 5.22 -41.76
CA GLU A 63 -14.42 6.18 -41.74
C GLU A 63 -14.29 6.83 -40.36
N ALA A 64 -15.39 7.37 -39.83
CA ALA A 64 -15.42 7.97 -38.50
C ALA A 64 -15.03 6.97 -37.40
N ALA A 65 -15.54 5.74 -37.47
CA ALA A 65 -15.20 4.66 -36.53
C ALA A 65 -13.71 4.29 -36.60
N THR A 66 -13.14 4.22 -37.81
CA THR A 66 -11.73 3.89 -38.02
C THR A 66 -10.81 4.98 -37.46
N ILE A 67 -11.10 6.25 -37.79
CA ILE A 67 -10.33 7.40 -37.30
C ILE A 67 -10.46 7.51 -35.77
N GLY A 68 -11.66 7.32 -35.22
CA GLY A 68 -11.91 7.32 -33.78
C GLY A 68 -11.11 6.25 -33.04
N GLY A 69 -11.07 5.02 -33.58
CA GLY A 69 -10.29 3.93 -33.00
C GLY A 69 -8.77 4.17 -33.06
N LEU A 70 -8.26 4.75 -34.15
CA LEU A 70 -6.85 5.14 -34.26
C LEU A 70 -6.49 6.27 -33.30
N ALA A 71 -7.39 7.25 -33.10
CA ALA A 71 -7.19 8.36 -32.18
C ALA A 71 -7.14 7.89 -30.72
N ASP A 72 -8.03 6.98 -30.32
CA ASP A 72 -8.01 6.39 -28.98
C ASP A 72 -6.71 5.61 -28.71
N TRP A 73 -6.27 4.80 -29.68
CA TRP A 73 -4.98 4.12 -29.61
C TRP A 73 -3.83 5.12 -29.42
N TYR A 74 -3.80 6.18 -30.23
CA TYR A 74 -2.78 7.23 -30.12
C TYR A 74 -2.81 7.91 -28.75
N ALA A 75 -3.98 8.25 -28.22
CA ALA A 75 -4.12 8.94 -26.95
C ALA A 75 -3.58 8.11 -25.78
N VAL A 76 -3.94 6.82 -25.70
CA VAL A 76 -3.44 5.90 -24.66
C VAL A 76 -1.94 5.70 -24.82
N VAL A 77 -1.44 5.48 -26.04
CA VAL A 77 -0.01 5.31 -26.27
C VAL A 77 0.74 6.58 -25.89
N ALA A 78 0.31 7.76 -26.33
CA ALA A 78 0.93 9.05 -26.03
C ALA A 78 0.91 9.40 -24.54
N LEU A 79 -0.02 8.85 -23.76
CA LEU A 79 -0.02 9.01 -22.30
C LEU A 79 1.18 8.29 -21.65
N PHE A 80 1.50 7.08 -22.11
CA PHE A 80 2.49 6.21 -21.46
C PHE A 80 3.84 6.11 -22.19
N ARG A 81 3.88 6.29 -23.50
CA ARG A 81 5.02 6.02 -24.39
C ARG A 81 5.02 6.96 -25.60
N ARG A 82 6.10 6.92 -26.38
CA ARG A 82 6.15 7.63 -27.67
C ARG A 82 5.52 6.77 -28.77
N PRO A 83 4.47 7.23 -29.45
CA PRO A 83 3.85 6.46 -30.54
C PRO A 83 4.88 6.23 -31.65
N LEU A 84 4.97 4.99 -32.14
CA LEU A 84 5.93 4.56 -33.17
C LEU A 84 7.42 4.80 -32.83
N GLY A 85 7.76 5.14 -31.59
CA GLY A 85 9.13 5.45 -31.16
C GLY A 85 9.68 6.79 -31.67
N LEU A 86 8.86 7.62 -32.31
CA LEU A 86 9.29 8.91 -32.85
C LEU A 86 9.41 9.97 -31.74
N PRO A 87 10.38 10.90 -31.81
CA PRO A 87 10.55 11.98 -30.83
C PRO A 87 9.54 13.11 -31.06
N ILE A 88 8.25 12.81 -30.93
CA ILE A 88 7.17 13.78 -31.06
C ILE A 88 7.08 14.60 -29.75
N PRO A 89 7.11 15.95 -29.81
CA PRO A 89 6.96 16.78 -28.63
C PRO A 89 5.60 16.53 -27.94
N HIS A 90 5.54 16.69 -26.61
CA HIS A 90 4.33 16.51 -25.80
C HIS A 90 3.69 15.10 -25.85
N THR A 91 4.47 14.05 -26.11
CA THR A 91 4.07 12.64 -25.94
C THR A 91 4.79 12.01 -24.75
N ALA A 92 4.38 10.82 -24.35
CA ALA A 92 4.80 10.18 -23.10
C ALA A 92 4.54 11.11 -21.89
N ILE A 93 3.31 11.62 -21.79
CA ILE A 93 2.91 12.67 -20.83
C ILE A 93 3.20 12.25 -19.37
N ILE A 94 2.90 11.00 -19.01
CA ILE A 94 3.12 10.49 -17.65
C ILE A 94 4.61 10.44 -17.29
N PRO A 95 5.50 9.74 -18.02
CA PRO A 95 6.91 9.69 -17.67
C PRO A 95 7.58 11.07 -17.69
N GLU A 96 7.19 11.96 -18.60
CA GLU A 96 7.72 13.34 -18.65
C GLU A 96 7.32 14.18 -17.42
N ASN A 97 6.17 13.89 -16.79
CA ASN A 97 5.65 14.62 -15.64
C ASN A 97 5.72 13.85 -14.32
N GLN A 98 6.49 12.76 -14.24
CA GLN A 98 6.47 11.85 -13.09
C GLN A 98 6.74 12.57 -11.76
N ASN A 99 7.72 13.48 -11.71
CA ASN A 99 8.06 14.24 -10.51
C ASN A 99 6.88 15.08 -10.02
N ARG A 100 6.26 15.85 -10.93
CA ARG A 100 5.08 16.68 -10.62
C ARG A 100 3.90 15.83 -10.14
N ILE A 101 3.70 14.65 -10.72
CA ILE A 101 2.64 13.72 -10.31
C ILE A 101 2.93 13.19 -8.91
N ALA A 102 4.18 12.78 -8.63
CA ALA A 102 4.60 12.28 -7.34
C ALA A 102 4.44 13.33 -6.23
N ASP A 103 4.84 14.57 -6.47
CA ASP A 103 4.70 15.67 -5.51
C ASP A 103 3.24 15.93 -5.15
N ASN A 104 2.36 15.96 -6.15
CA ASN A 104 0.92 16.14 -5.93
C ASN A 104 0.28 14.96 -5.19
N LEU A 105 0.69 13.73 -5.51
CA LEU A 105 0.22 12.53 -4.81
C LEU A 105 0.71 12.53 -3.36
N GLY A 106 1.95 12.93 -3.11
CA GLY A 106 2.53 13.06 -1.77
C GLY A 106 1.72 14.06 -0.93
N ARG A 107 1.46 15.25 -1.46
CA ARG A 107 0.61 16.25 -0.78
C ARG A 107 -0.81 15.75 -0.54
N PHE A 108 -1.38 15.01 -1.49
CA PHE A 108 -2.71 14.43 -1.32
C PHE A 108 -2.73 13.43 -0.16
N ILE A 109 -1.73 12.54 -0.07
CA ILE A 109 -1.60 11.56 1.01
C ILE A 109 -1.38 12.28 2.35
N GLU A 110 -0.52 13.30 2.37
CA GLU A 110 -0.28 14.13 3.55
C GLU A 110 -1.58 14.74 4.09
N VAL A 111 -2.35 15.42 3.24
CA VAL A 111 -3.56 16.15 3.63
C VAL A 111 -4.72 15.23 3.99
N ASN A 112 -4.89 14.11 3.28
CA ASN A 112 -6.08 13.26 3.45
C ASN A 112 -5.86 12.11 4.44
N PHE A 113 -4.62 11.63 4.60
CA PHE A 113 -4.34 10.43 5.40
C PHE A 113 -3.38 10.70 6.57
N LEU A 114 -2.47 11.66 6.47
CA LEU A 114 -1.55 12.01 7.56
C LEU A 114 -1.95 13.28 8.31
N ALA A 115 -3.11 13.85 8.03
CA ALA A 115 -3.61 14.98 8.78
C ALA A 115 -3.82 14.59 10.26
N PRO A 116 -3.54 15.50 11.22
CA PRO A 116 -3.57 15.19 12.64
C PRO A 116 -4.89 14.60 13.13
N GLU A 117 -6.01 15.08 12.58
CA GLU A 117 -7.36 14.64 12.95
C GLU A 117 -7.64 13.19 12.49
N PRO A 118 -7.55 12.83 11.19
CA PRO A 118 -7.68 11.43 10.76
C PRO A 118 -6.73 10.45 11.45
N VAL A 119 -5.47 10.86 11.67
CA VAL A 119 -4.48 10.02 12.37
C VAL A 119 -4.89 9.79 13.81
N ARG A 120 -5.32 10.84 14.52
CA ARG A 120 -5.79 10.73 15.91
C ARG A 120 -7.01 9.82 16.01
N GLU A 121 -7.98 9.97 15.11
CA GLU A 121 -9.17 9.11 15.06
C GLU A 121 -8.78 7.64 14.87
N LYS A 122 -7.87 7.34 13.94
CA LYS A 122 -7.37 5.98 13.73
C LYS A 122 -6.54 5.44 14.88
N LEU A 123 -5.75 6.27 15.56
CA LEU A 123 -5.02 5.85 16.76
C LEU A 123 -5.97 5.57 17.94
N ALA A 124 -7.08 6.29 18.04
CA ALA A 124 -8.08 6.05 19.08
C ALA A 124 -8.82 4.71 18.91
N GLU A 125 -8.91 4.18 17.68
CA GLU A 125 -9.45 2.85 17.41
C GLU A 125 -8.53 1.71 17.88
N VAL A 126 -7.24 2.00 18.14
CA VAL A 126 -6.25 0.99 18.54
C VAL A 126 -6.08 1.00 20.05
N ASP A 127 -6.43 -0.11 20.70
CA ASP A 127 -6.11 -0.33 22.11
C ASP A 127 -4.64 -0.77 22.25
N PHE A 128 -3.75 0.23 22.30
CA PHE A 128 -2.31 0.00 22.53
C PHE A 128 -2.03 -0.68 23.87
N SER A 129 -2.86 -0.44 24.89
CA SER A 129 -2.69 -1.05 26.20
C SER A 129 -2.96 -2.55 26.14
N ALA A 130 -4.02 -2.97 25.45
CA ALA A 130 -4.28 -4.39 25.19
C ALA A 130 -3.19 -5.02 24.32
N LEU A 131 -2.70 -4.32 23.29
CA LEU A 131 -1.63 -4.82 22.43
C LEU A 131 -0.33 -5.07 23.20
N VAL A 132 0.04 -4.14 24.09
CA VAL A 132 1.21 -4.27 24.95
C VAL A 132 0.99 -5.35 26.01
N ALA A 133 -0.21 -5.43 26.60
CA ALA A 133 -0.54 -6.46 27.57
C ALA A 133 -0.45 -7.87 26.95
N ASP A 134 -0.99 -8.06 25.75
CA ASP A 134 -0.94 -9.33 25.00
C ASP A 134 0.49 -9.69 24.61
N TRP A 135 1.28 -8.69 24.19
CA TRP A 135 2.70 -8.88 23.90
C TRP A 135 3.52 -9.27 25.14
N LEU A 136 3.18 -8.71 26.31
CA LEU A 136 3.81 -9.05 27.59
C LEU A 136 3.30 -10.37 28.17
N ALA A 137 2.09 -10.80 27.81
CA ALA A 137 1.53 -12.10 28.22
C ALA A 137 2.23 -13.27 27.50
N ASP A 138 2.80 -13.03 26.33
CA ASP A 138 3.67 -13.99 25.63
C ASP A 138 5.05 -14.06 26.30
N THR A 139 5.27 -15.15 27.04
CA THR A 139 6.51 -15.41 27.78
C THR A 139 7.78 -15.37 26.90
N GLU A 140 7.68 -15.76 25.63
CA GLU A 140 8.83 -15.79 24.72
C GLU A 140 9.21 -14.36 24.28
N ARG A 141 8.21 -13.52 24.01
CA ARG A 141 8.39 -12.09 23.66
C ARG A 141 8.84 -11.27 24.87
N ALA A 142 8.20 -11.47 26.02
CA ALA A 142 8.52 -10.79 27.27
C ALA A 142 9.92 -11.13 27.79
N ALA A 143 10.45 -12.33 27.52
CA ALA A 143 11.79 -12.72 27.93
C ALA A 143 12.89 -11.82 27.33
N GLY A 144 12.69 -11.30 26.12
CA GLY A 144 13.61 -10.33 25.50
C GLY A 144 13.69 -9.02 26.29
N LEU A 145 12.52 -8.48 26.66
CA LEU A 145 12.41 -7.25 27.44
C LEU A 145 12.96 -7.45 28.87
N SER A 146 12.63 -8.57 29.51
CA SER A 146 13.15 -8.91 30.84
C SER A 146 14.67 -8.97 30.85
N ARG A 147 15.29 -9.65 29.87
CA ARG A 147 16.76 -9.68 29.74
C ARG A 147 17.37 -8.29 29.55
N PHE A 148 16.70 -7.43 28.77
CA PHE A 148 17.15 -6.05 28.56
C PHE A 148 17.09 -5.23 29.85
N ILE A 149 15.99 -5.32 30.60
CA ILE A 149 15.83 -4.64 31.89
C ILE A 149 16.86 -5.15 32.91
N VAL A 150 17.02 -6.46 33.05
CA VAL A 150 18.00 -7.05 33.98
C VAL A 150 19.43 -6.62 33.66
N ARG A 151 19.75 -6.35 32.39
CA ARG A 151 21.07 -5.84 31.99
C ARG A 151 21.23 -4.34 32.26
N LEU A 152 20.17 -3.55 32.11
CA LEU A 152 20.20 -2.09 32.26
C LEU A 152 20.13 -1.61 33.70
N VAL A 153 19.34 -2.29 34.55
CA VAL A 153 19.13 -1.90 35.95
C VAL A 153 20.45 -1.75 36.71
N PRO A 154 21.41 -2.70 36.67
CA PRO A 154 22.68 -2.55 37.36
C PRO A 154 23.50 -1.37 36.84
N GLN A 155 23.43 -1.10 35.53
CA GLN A 155 24.17 0.00 34.89
C GLN A 155 23.63 1.36 35.31
N THR A 156 22.30 1.48 35.39
CA THR A 156 21.65 2.71 35.87
C THR A 156 21.88 2.91 37.37
N LEU A 157 21.81 1.84 38.17
CA LEU A 157 22.08 1.92 39.60
C LEU A 157 23.52 2.37 39.87
N ALA A 158 24.49 1.79 39.16
CA ALA A 158 25.90 2.18 39.25
C ALA A 158 26.12 3.65 38.81
N ALA A 159 25.44 4.11 37.76
CA ALA A 159 25.51 5.50 37.31
C ALA A 159 24.91 6.49 38.33
N ILE A 160 23.81 6.13 38.99
CA ILE A 160 23.20 6.94 40.06
C ILE A 160 24.13 7.01 41.29
N GLU A 161 24.77 5.89 41.64
CA GLU A 161 25.69 5.82 42.78
C GLU A 161 26.97 6.64 42.52
N GLN A 162 27.50 6.62 41.29
CA GLN A 162 28.69 7.40 40.91
C GLN A 162 28.41 8.90 40.71
N SER A 163 27.20 9.27 40.27
CA SER A 163 26.82 10.68 40.04
C SER A 163 26.46 11.45 41.31
N GLY A 164 26.41 10.78 42.47
CA GLY A 164 26.05 11.41 43.75
C GLY A 164 24.54 11.70 43.91
N LEU A 165 23.69 11.27 42.98
CA LEU A 165 22.24 11.49 43.03
C LEU A 165 21.49 10.60 44.04
N ARG A 166 22.20 9.77 44.80
CA ARG A 166 21.63 8.80 45.74
C ARG A 166 20.59 9.43 46.67
N GLY A 167 20.93 10.56 47.32
CA GLY A 167 20.02 11.25 48.24
C GLY A 167 18.78 11.85 47.58
N PHE A 168 18.90 12.29 46.31
CA PHE A 168 17.77 12.79 45.53
C PHE A 168 16.81 11.68 45.11
N VAL A 169 17.34 10.52 44.72
CA VAL A 169 16.50 9.36 44.39
C VAL A 169 15.81 8.82 45.64
N THR A 170 16.52 8.70 46.77
CA THR A 170 15.95 8.21 48.02
C THR A 170 14.84 9.12 48.55
N SER A 171 15.04 10.45 48.53
CA SER A 171 14.01 11.40 48.98
C SER A 171 12.76 11.36 48.11
N ARG A 172 12.93 11.24 46.78
CA ARG A 172 11.80 11.10 45.85
C ARG A 172 11.05 9.77 45.99
N MET A 173 11.76 8.69 46.26
CA MET A 173 11.12 7.39 46.53
C MET A 173 10.34 7.43 47.86
N LEU A 174 10.91 8.01 48.91
CA LEU A 174 10.23 8.18 50.20
C LEU A 174 8.96 9.03 50.06
N GLU A 175 9.03 10.19 49.40
CA GLU A 175 7.85 11.04 49.15
C GLU A 175 6.75 10.32 48.37
N GLN A 176 7.13 9.41 47.46
CA GLN A 176 6.16 8.69 46.65
C GLN A 176 5.57 7.48 47.37
N ILE A 177 6.36 6.79 48.19
CA ILE A 177 5.89 5.71 49.07
C ILE A 177 4.93 6.26 50.12
N GLU A 178 5.21 7.45 50.66
CA GLU A 178 4.35 8.11 51.65
C GLU A 178 2.97 8.51 51.08
N LYS A 179 2.90 8.78 49.76
CA LYS A 179 1.63 9.05 49.07
C LYS A 179 0.83 7.79 48.74
N VAL A 180 1.43 6.60 48.82
CA VAL A 180 0.71 5.35 48.64
C VAL A 180 0.12 4.96 50.01
N PRO A 181 -1.22 4.88 50.15
CA PRO A 181 -1.83 4.46 51.40
C PRO A 181 -1.49 2.99 51.63
N LEU A 182 -0.47 2.73 52.44
CA LEU A 182 -0.01 1.38 52.82
C LEU A 182 -1.03 0.66 53.72
N ALA A 183 -1.88 1.42 54.41
CA ALA A 183 -2.91 0.89 55.29
C ALA A 183 -3.92 -0.06 54.59
N PRO A 184 -4.55 0.31 53.45
CA PRO A 184 -5.47 -0.59 52.74
C PRO A 184 -4.78 -1.83 52.16
N LEU A 185 -3.55 -1.72 51.65
CA LEU A 185 -2.77 -2.87 51.15
C LEU A 185 -2.42 -3.86 52.26
N ALA A 186 -2.00 -3.36 53.43
CA ALA A 186 -1.74 -4.20 54.59
C ALA A 186 -3.03 -4.83 55.15
N ALA A 187 -4.16 -4.11 55.09
CA ALA A 187 -5.46 -4.63 55.48
C ALA A 187 -5.94 -5.75 54.53
N GLU A 188 -5.78 -5.59 53.22
CA GLU A 188 -6.10 -6.63 52.23
C GLU A 188 -5.25 -7.89 52.43
N LEU A 189 -3.94 -7.75 52.63
CA LEU A 189 -3.05 -8.90 52.88
C LEU A 189 -3.35 -9.59 54.21
N LEU A 190 -3.68 -8.84 55.26
CA LEU A 190 -4.06 -9.42 56.55
C LEU A 190 -5.40 -10.15 56.45
N SER A 191 -6.36 -9.61 55.69
CA SER A 191 -7.65 -10.26 55.41
C SER A 191 -7.54 -11.50 54.51
N ALA A 192 -6.49 -11.59 53.69
CA ALA A 192 -6.24 -12.74 52.83
C ALA A 192 -5.53 -13.88 53.59
N LEU A 193 -4.87 -13.58 54.72
CA LEU A 193 -4.11 -14.52 55.54
C LEU A 193 -4.80 -14.94 56.85
N THR A 194 -5.85 -14.21 57.26
CA THR A 194 -6.69 -14.52 58.45
C THR A 194 -8.13 -14.75 58.02
#